data_AF-A0A9W9BY37-F1
#
_entry.id   AF-A0A9W9BY37-F1
#
_cell.length_a   1.000
_cell.length_b   1.000
_cell.length_c   1.000
_cell.angle_alpha   90.00
_cell.angle_beta   90.00
_cell.angle_gamma   90.00
#
_symmetry.space_group_name_H-M   'P 1'
#
loop_
_entity.id
_entity.type
_entity.pdbx_description
1 polymer ?
#
loop_
_entity_poly.entity_id
_entity_poly.type
_entity_poly.pdbx_seq_one_letter_code
_entity_poly.pdbx_strand_id
1 'polypeptide(L)'
;MVNESDLLRYANSKWAFVLGTCCVQWLVGIFEALGGLVTTAACQIMYGKIYWNPPDLVMVMDNGDGSSASRAGAFFLALASTFAILFQNVCGNADAGGIDLAGIFPRYIDIR
;
A
#
# COMPACT_ATOMS: atom_id res chain seq x y z
N MET A 1 -4.76 -7.35 -10.04
CA MET A 1 -4.88 -7.06 -11.48
C MET A 1 -6.21 -7.59 -12.03
N VAL A 2 -7.34 -7.17 -11.44
CA VAL A 2 -8.70 -7.58 -11.91
C VAL A 2 -9.65 -6.37 -12.01
N ASN A 3 -9.38 -5.33 -11.22
CA ASN A 3 -10.08 -4.04 -11.19
C ASN A 3 -9.41 -2.95 -12.05
N GLU A 4 -8.22 -3.19 -12.60
CA GLU A 4 -7.48 -2.19 -13.40
C GLU A 4 -8.21 -1.86 -14.72
N SER A 5 -9.10 -2.74 -15.17
CA SER A 5 -10.00 -2.49 -16.31
C SER A 5 -10.93 -1.31 -16.10
N ASP A 6 -11.32 -1.02 -14.85
CA ASP A 6 -12.19 0.12 -14.54
C ASP A 6 -11.40 1.44 -14.66
N LEU A 7 -10.13 1.42 -14.20
CA LEU A 7 -9.22 2.56 -14.29
C LEU A 7 -8.79 2.86 -15.73
N LEU A 8 -8.76 1.86 -16.61
CA LEU A 8 -8.48 2.02 -18.04
C LEU A 8 -9.46 2.98 -18.73
N ARG A 9 -10.68 3.13 -18.22
CA ARG A 9 -11.68 4.06 -18.77
C ARG A 9 -11.19 5.51 -18.74
N TYR A 10 -10.29 5.85 -17.81
CA TYR A 10 -9.71 7.18 -17.68
C TYR A 10 -8.40 7.38 -18.45
N ALA A 11 -7.90 6.35 -19.15
CA ALA A 11 -6.65 6.44 -19.91
C ALA A 11 -6.84 7.12 -21.27
N ASN A 12 -6.00 8.11 -21.58
CA ASN A 12 -6.04 8.82 -22.87
C ASN A 12 -5.36 8.05 -24.02
N SER A 13 -4.51 7.07 -23.73
CA SER A 13 -3.81 6.27 -24.73
C SER A 13 -3.42 4.90 -24.18
N LYS A 14 -3.65 3.85 -24.98
CA LYS A 14 -3.26 2.47 -24.67
C LYS A 14 -1.77 2.31 -24.38
N TRP A 15 -0.92 3.00 -25.14
CA TRP A 15 0.53 2.88 -24.98
C TRP A 15 1.04 3.65 -23.77
N ALA A 16 0.44 4.80 -23.48
CA ALA A 16 0.77 5.57 -22.27
C ALA A 16 0.41 4.77 -21.01
N PHE A 17 -0.74 4.07 -21.00
CA PHE A 17 -1.11 3.19 -19.90
C PHE A 17 -0.14 2.02 -19.75
N VAL A 18 0.10 1.24 -20.82
CA VAL A 18 0.96 0.05 -20.74
C VAL A 18 2.37 0.42 -20.28
N LEU A 19 2.96 1.45 -20.88
CA LEU A 19 4.30 1.90 -20.49
C LEU A 19 4.31 2.46 -19.07
N GLY A 20 3.32 3.28 -18.71
CA GLY A 20 3.20 3.84 -17.36
C GLY A 20 3.10 2.76 -16.30
N THR A 21 2.17 1.81 -16.47
CA THR A 21 1.97 0.70 -15.54
C THR A 21 3.20 -0.19 -15.47
N CYS A 22 3.77 -0.63 -16.60
CA CYS A 22 4.98 -1.47 -16.58
C CYS A 22 6.15 -0.77 -15.89
N CYS A 23 6.43 0.50 -16.22
CA CYS A 23 7.51 1.25 -15.60
C CYS A 23 7.30 1.44 -14.10
N VAL A 24 6.09 1.83 -13.68
CA VAL A 24 5.78 2.03 -12.26
C VAL A 24 5.88 0.72 -11.48
N GLN A 25 5.31 -0.38 -11.99
CA GLN A 25 5.35 -1.67 -11.31
C GLN A 25 6.80 -2.18 -11.15
N TRP A 26 7.64 -2.01 -12.17
CA TRP A 26 9.05 -2.41 -12.09
C TRP A 26 9.84 -1.52 -11.14
N LEU A 27 9.76 -0.20 -11.30
CA LEU A 27 10.56 0.72 -10.50
C LEU A 27 10.12 0.66 -9.03
N VAL A 28 8.83 0.86 -8.76
CA VAL A 28 8.30 0.84 -7.39
C VAL A 28 8.47 -0.54 -6.77
N GLY A 29 8.20 -1.61 -7.50
CA GLY A 29 8.36 -2.99 -6.98
C GLY A 29 9.80 -3.30 -6.60
N ILE A 30 10.80 -2.87 -7.38
CA ILE A 30 12.21 -3.06 -7.03
C ILE A 30 12.56 -2.27 -5.77
N PHE A 31 12.16 -1.00 -5.68
CA PHE A 31 12.48 -0.17 -4.51
C PHE A 31 11.79 -0.65 -3.24
N GLU A 32 10.53 -1.07 -3.34
CA GLU A 32 9.79 -1.64 -2.22
C GLU A 32 10.43 -2.93 -1.72
N ALA A 33 10.72 -3.88 -2.62
CA ALA A 33 11.36 -5.14 -2.27
C ALA A 33 12.73 -4.92 -1.63
N LEU A 34 13.55 -4.02 -2.20
CA LEU A 34 14.85 -3.67 -1.64
C LEU A 34 14.70 -3.04 -0.24
N GLY A 35 13.76 -2.11 -0.07
CA GLY A 35 13.48 -1.48 1.23
C GLY A 35 13.07 -2.51 2.29
N GLY A 36 12.13 -3.40 1.95
CA GLY A 36 11.67 -4.47 2.84
C GLY A 36 12.79 -5.43 3.23
N LEU A 37 13.64 -5.84 2.28
CA LEU A 37 14.78 -6.71 2.53
C LEU A 37 15.81 -6.05 3.46
N VAL A 38 16.20 -4.81 3.17
CA VAL A 38 17.17 -4.07 3.98
C VAL A 38 16.65 -3.84 5.40
N THR A 39 15.39 -3.43 5.54
CA THR A 39 14.75 -3.25 6.85
C THR A 39 14.68 -4.56 7.61
N THR A 40 14.23 -5.66 6.99
CA THR A 40 14.15 -6.98 7.64
C THR A 40 15.53 -7.46 8.10
N ALA A 41 16.57 -7.30 7.27
CA ALA A 41 17.94 -7.67 7.59
C ALA A 41 18.50 -6.83 8.76
N ALA A 42 18.24 -5.52 8.76
CA ALA A 42 18.63 -4.64 9.86
C ALA A 42 17.94 -5.04 11.18
N CYS A 43 16.64 -5.36 11.13
CA CYS A 43 15.88 -5.81 12.28
C CYS A 43 16.41 -7.14 12.85
N GLN A 44 16.85 -8.07 12.00
CA GLN A 44 17.47 -9.31 12.45
C GLN A 44 18.76 -9.04 13.23
N ILE A 45 19.57 -8.07 12.81
CA ILE A 45 20.80 -7.67 13.52
C ILE A 45 20.48 -6.97 14.84
N MET A 46 19.50 -6.05 14.85
CA MET A 46 19.17 -5.23 16.02
C MET A 46 18.40 -6.00 17.09
N TYR A 47 17.46 -6.85 16.70
CA TYR A 47 16.49 -7.48 17.60
C TYR A 47 16.63 -9.00 17.67
N GLY A 48 17.55 -9.61 16.92
CA GLY A 48 17.77 -11.06 16.90
C GLY A 48 16.62 -11.89 16.32
N LYS A 49 15.60 -11.24 15.73
CA LYS A 49 14.42 -11.86 15.14
C LYS A 49 14.11 -11.24 13.78
N ILE A 50 13.55 -12.06 12.90
CA ILE A 50 13.14 -11.64 11.56
C ILE A 50 11.73 -11.04 11.66
N TYR A 51 11.61 -9.74 11.37
CA TYR A 51 10.34 -9.04 11.26
C TYR A 51 10.06 -8.72 9.79
N TRP A 52 9.23 -9.53 9.16
CA TRP A 52 8.83 -9.36 7.76
C TRP A 52 7.58 -8.50 7.60
N ASN A 53 6.74 -8.46 8.64
CA ASN A 53 5.48 -7.73 8.64
C ASN A 53 5.70 -6.34 9.25
N PRO A 54 5.47 -5.24 8.50
CA PRO A 54 5.74 -3.87 8.98
C PRO A 54 5.03 -3.46 10.30
N PRO A 55 3.77 -3.84 10.57
CA PRO A 55 3.11 -3.57 11.84
C PRO A 55 3.83 -4.21 13.03
N ASP A 56 4.35 -5.44 12.86
CA ASP A 56 5.08 -6.13 13.92
C ASP A 56 6.39 -5.40 14.26
N LEU A 57 7.03 -4.82 13.22
CA LEU A 57 8.20 -3.97 13.40
C LEU A 57 7.87 -2.68 14.19
N VAL A 58 6.79 -1.99 13.83
CA VAL A 58 6.34 -0.77 14.55
C VAL A 58 6.12 -1.07 16.03
N MET A 59 5.47 -2.19 16.35
CA MET A 59 5.22 -2.59 17.75
C MET A 59 6.53 -2.83 18.53
N VAL A 60 7.53 -3.42 17.88
CA VAL A 60 8.83 -3.68 18.51
C VAL A 60 9.64 -2.40 18.74
N MET A 61 9.48 -1.40 17.87
CA MET A 61 10.10 -0.08 18.05
C MET A 61 9.54 0.71 19.25
N ASP A 62 8.34 0.35 19.73
CA ASP A 62 7.61 1.03 20.80
C ASP A 62 7.58 0.25 22.13
N ASN A 63 8.16 -0.96 22.20
CA ASN A 63 8.14 -1.86 23.37
C ASN A 63 8.95 -1.38 24.61
N GLY A 64 9.01 -0.07 24.87
CA GLY A 64 9.44 0.50 26.15
C GLY A 64 10.93 0.88 26.26
N ASP A 65 11.80 0.34 25.41
CA ASP A 65 13.25 0.60 25.42
C ASP A 65 13.71 1.61 24.34
N GLY A 66 12.78 2.10 23.53
CA GLY A 66 13.06 3.03 22.43
C GLY A 66 13.27 4.48 22.90
N SER A 67 14.28 5.15 22.34
CA SER A 67 14.51 6.58 22.56
C SER A 67 13.29 7.43 22.14
N SER A 68 13.23 8.70 22.56
CA SER A 68 12.20 9.64 22.10
C SER A 68 12.10 9.73 20.58
N ALA A 69 13.22 9.57 19.87
CA ALA A 69 13.27 9.49 18.41
C ALA A 69 12.63 8.21 17.85
N SER A 70 12.82 7.06 18.52
CA SER A 70 12.20 5.78 18.11
C SER A 70 10.68 5.86 18.14
N ARG A 71 10.11 6.41 19.22
CA ARG A 71 8.65 6.56 19.37
C ARG A 71 8.06 7.53 18.36
N ALA A 72 8.75 8.64 18.09
CA ALA A 72 8.33 9.58 17.05
C ALA A 72 8.35 8.90 15.66
N GLY A 73 9.40 8.13 15.38
CA GLY A 73 9.50 7.32 14.15
C GLY A 73 8.36 6.30 14.03
N ALA A 74 8.06 5.56 15.10
CA ALA A 74 6.96 4.60 15.16
C ALA A 74 5.59 5.26 14.88
N PHE A 75 5.33 6.43 15.45
CA PHE A 75 4.11 7.20 15.19
C PHE A 75 3.96 7.56 13.70
N PHE A 76 4.99 8.15 13.09
CA PHE A 76 4.93 8.55 11.68
C PHE A 76 4.83 7.34 10.74
N LEU A 77 5.53 6.25 11.06
CA LEU A 77 5.46 5.00 10.31
C LEU A 77 4.04 4.42 10.34
N ALA A 78 3.44 4.32 11.53
CA ALA A 78 2.07 3.82 11.70
C ALA A 78 1.03 4.71 10.99
N LEU A 79 1.19 6.03 11.08
CA LEU A 79 0.31 6.99 10.42
C LEU A 79 0.39 6.84 8.89
N ALA A 80 1.61 6.81 8.34
CA ALA A 80 1.83 6.65 6.91
C ALA A 80 1.28 5.31 6.39
N SER A 81 1.52 4.22 7.11
CA SER A 81 0.98 2.90 6.77
C SER A 81 -0.55 2.88 6.81
N THR A 82 -1.18 3.54 7.79
CA THR A 82 -2.64 3.64 7.88
C THR A 82 -3.22 4.35 6.67
N PHE A 83 -2.67 5.50 6.30
CA PHE A 83 -3.10 6.24 5.10
C PHE A 83 -2.88 5.43 3.82
N ALA A 84 -1.75 4.74 3.69
CA ALA A 84 -1.45 3.92 2.53
C ALA A 84 -2.48 2.78 2.38
N ILE A 85 -2.81 2.08 3.47
CA ILE A 85 -3.81 1.00 3.46
C ILE A 85 -5.19 1.54 3.14
N LEU A 86 -5.59 2.67 3.73
CA LEU A 86 -6.87 3.32 3.43
C LEU A 86 -6.98 3.66 1.94
N PHE A 87 -5.97 4.33 1.40
CA PHE A 87 -5.92 4.69 -0.02
C PHE A 87 -5.98 3.46 -0.92
N GLN A 88 -5.19 2.43 -0.61
CA GLN A 88 -5.18 1.18 -1.36
C GLN A 88 -6.55 0.49 -1.36
N ASN A 89 -7.28 0.51 -0.24
CA ASN A 89 -8.62 -0.05 -0.17
C ASN A 89 -9.65 0.76 -0.97
N VAL A 90 -9.52 2.09 -0.98
CA VAL A 90 -10.39 2.96 -1.79
C VAL A 90 -10.16 2.70 -3.28
N CYS A 91 -8.92 2.81 -3.75
CA CYS A 91 -8.60 2.59 -5.17
C CYS A 91 -8.74 1.13 -5.60
N GLY A 92 -8.48 0.20 -4.69
CA GLY A 92 -8.48 -1.23 -4.99
C GLY A 92 -9.86 -1.88 -4.94
N ASN A 93 -10.67 -1.52 -3.95
CA ASN A 93 -11.90 -2.25 -3.64
C ASN A 93 -13.15 -1.38 -3.74
N ALA A 94 -13.07 -0.10 -3.35
CA ALA A 94 -14.26 0.76 -3.32
C ALA A 94 -14.75 1.15 -4.73
N ASP A 95 -13.84 1.48 -5.65
CA ASP A 95 -14.21 1.89 -7.02
C ASP A 95 -14.87 0.73 -7.79
N ALA A 96 -14.18 -0.42 -7.88
CA ALA A 96 -14.71 -1.62 -8.51
C ALA A 96 -16.01 -2.10 -7.85
N GLY A 97 -16.07 -2.12 -6.51
CA GLY A 97 -17.27 -2.49 -5.77
C GLY A 97 -18.44 -1.53 -6.02
N GLY A 98 -18.18 -0.24 -6.18
CA GLY A 98 -19.20 0.76 -6.53
C GLY A 98 -19.77 0.53 -7.92
N ILE A 99 -18.90 0.26 -8.91
CA ILE A 99 -19.30 -0.04 -10.30
C ILE A 99 -20.16 -1.31 -10.36
N ASP A 100 -19.73 -2.38 -9.67
CA ASP A 100 -20.48 -3.65 -9.61
C ASP A 100 -21.87 -3.45 -8.99
N LEU A 101 -21.96 -2.73 -7.87
CA LEU A 101 -23.22 -2.47 -7.17
C LEU A 101 -24.18 -1.58 -7.97
N ALA A 102 -23.66 -0.56 -8.66
CA ALA A 102 -24.47 0.26 -9.56
C ALA A 102 -24.94 -0.53 -10.79
N GLY A 103 -24.18 -1.53 -11.23
CA GLY A 103 -24.58 -2.45 -12.30
C GLY A 103 -25.74 -3.39 -11.90
N ILE A 104 -25.71 -3.93 -10.68
CA ILE A 104 -26.73 -4.89 -10.19
C ILE A 104 -27.98 -4.17 -9.65
N PHE A 105 -27.82 -3.04 -8.96
CA PHE A 105 -28.90 -2.30 -8.31
C PHE A 105 -28.96 -0.82 -8.75
N PRO A 106 -29.11 -0.52 -10.06
CA PRO A 106 -29.00 0.82 -10.61
C PRO A 106 -30.06 1.81 -10.09
N ARG A 107 -31.16 1.31 -9.50
CA ARG A 107 -32.20 2.16 -8.89
C ARG A 107 -31.85 2.66 -7.48
N TYR A 108 -30.94 1.97 -6.79
CA TYR A 108 -30.64 2.21 -5.37
C TYR A 108 -29.23 2.73 -5.14
N ILE A 109 -28.29 2.46 -6.06
CA ILE A 109 -26.86 2.80 -5.92
C ILE A 109 -26.37 3.45 -7.22
N ASP A 110 -25.69 4.59 -7.11
CA ASP A 110 -25.01 5.32 -8.18
C ASP A 110 -23.55 5.56 -7.74
N ILE A 111 -22.63 5.72 -8.71
CA ILE A 111 -21.19 5.95 -8.52
C ILE A 111 -20.81 7.45 -8.56
N ARG A 112 -21.80 8.35 -8.48
CA ARG A 112 -21.63 9.80 -8.46
C ARG A 112 -21.14 10.34 -7.12
#